data_AF-A0A167RIP6-F1
#
_entry.id   AF-A0A167RIP6-F1
#
_cell.length_a   1.000
_cell.length_b   1.000
_cell.length_c   1.000
_cell.angle_alpha   90.00
_cell.angle_beta   90.00
_cell.angle_gamma   90.00
#
_symmetry.space_group_name_H-M   'P 1'
#
loop_
_entity.id
_entity.type
_entity.pdbx_description
1 polymer ?
#
loop_
_entity_poly.entity_id
_entity_poly.type
_entity_poly.pdbx_seq_one_letter_code
_entity_poly.pdbx_strand_id
1 'polypeptide(L)'
;MSRRKIAELDTPFSRVEWPSVSQEDQDTILELLCTLLAPLGQHRRDHSTPSRGKRSRRRARRSDKPTAVDDAAAGAAEAGAAPATGAATTATKAGTAADNPPAVLPPAPELARFVDTGLACITRELARSASATSGPPPEVPAAGADGPPKPDTDPKQPSSSPLPSPPPPPPPPPYAAVFVVRSAHPSAFYSHFPQMVAVASHAQPGSSTTPPSAAPSSSSTPIYLVGFSRACEAQLSASLGIPRVSSVALRAGAPQAQGLLAFLQETVPPVDVRWWSEAQAGRYRPTQIHVADVRVGPRKKQKKTKKKEA
;
A
#
# COMPACT_ATOMS: atom_id res chain seq x y z
N MET A 1 20.62 -37.90 -13.27
CA MET A 1 20.10 -37.22 -12.06
C MET A 1 18.96 -38.06 -11.50
N SER A 2 18.94 -38.37 -10.21
CA SER A 2 17.86 -39.20 -9.63
C SER A 2 16.72 -38.31 -9.13
N ARG A 3 15.48 -38.60 -9.55
CA ARG A 3 14.28 -38.04 -8.92
C ARG A 3 13.92 -38.93 -7.72
N ARG A 4 13.45 -38.34 -6.63
CA ARG A 4 12.87 -39.07 -5.50
C ARG A 4 11.44 -38.58 -5.30
N LYS A 5 10.53 -39.52 -5.07
CA LYS A 5 9.16 -39.24 -4.64
C LYS A 5 9.20 -38.87 -3.16
N ILE A 6 8.73 -37.67 -2.83
CA ILE A 6 8.58 -37.20 -1.46
C ILE A 6 7.09 -36.95 -1.24
N ALA A 7 6.54 -37.48 -0.15
CA ALA A 7 5.18 -37.18 0.26
C ALA A 7 5.16 -35.79 0.93
N GLU A 8 4.30 -34.92 0.43
CA GLU A 8 4.07 -33.56 0.92
C GLU A 8 2.62 -33.48 1.42
N LEU A 9 2.44 -32.83 2.58
CA LEU A 9 1.13 -32.63 3.20
C LEU A 9 0.56 -31.30 2.70
N ASP A 10 -0.66 -31.30 2.18
CA ASP A 10 -1.37 -30.09 1.74
C ASP A 10 -2.53 -29.76 2.71
N THR A 11 -2.96 -28.51 2.68
CA THR A 11 -4.07 -28.01 3.50
C THR A 11 -5.40 -28.49 2.90
N PRO A 12 -6.28 -29.17 3.66
CA PRO A 12 -7.57 -29.66 3.16
C PRO A 12 -8.65 -28.56 3.07
N PHE A 13 -8.27 -27.32 3.35
CA PHE A 13 -9.12 -26.15 3.33
C PHE A 13 -9.10 -25.48 1.97
N SER A 14 -10.21 -24.83 1.61
CA SER A 14 -10.30 -24.08 0.37
C SER A 14 -9.26 -22.95 0.33
N ARG A 15 -8.46 -22.90 -0.74
CA ARG A 15 -7.53 -21.79 -0.98
C ARG A 15 -8.32 -20.54 -1.36
N VAL A 16 -7.88 -19.39 -0.87
CA VAL A 16 -8.45 -18.11 -1.27
C VAL A 16 -7.77 -17.68 -2.55
N GLU A 17 -8.57 -17.56 -3.60
CA GLU A 17 -8.11 -17.19 -4.93
C GLU A 17 -8.35 -15.70 -5.19
N TRP A 18 -7.62 -15.16 -6.15
CA TRP A 18 -7.89 -13.82 -6.65
C TRP A 18 -9.15 -13.86 -7.51
N PRO A 19 -10.00 -12.83 -7.45
CA PRO A 19 -11.15 -12.75 -8.33
C PRO A 19 -10.70 -12.74 -9.79
N SER A 20 -11.34 -13.57 -10.62
CA SER A 20 -11.09 -13.62 -12.06
C SER A 20 -11.89 -12.51 -12.74
N VAL A 21 -11.18 -11.58 -13.39
CA VAL A 21 -11.76 -10.46 -14.13
C VAL A 21 -11.28 -10.57 -15.58
N SER A 22 -12.16 -10.32 -16.56
CA SER A 22 -11.77 -10.38 -17.98
C SER A 22 -10.72 -9.33 -18.32
N GLN A 23 -9.94 -9.53 -19.39
CA GLN A 23 -8.89 -8.58 -19.76
C GLN A 23 -9.46 -7.23 -20.22
N GLU A 24 -10.56 -7.25 -20.98
CA GLU A 24 -11.27 -6.05 -21.45
C GLU A 24 -11.80 -5.22 -20.28
N ASP A 25 -12.36 -5.89 -19.27
CA ASP A 25 -12.82 -5.25 -18.05
C ASP A 25 -11.65 -4.67 -17.24
N GLN A 26 -10.53 -5.39 -17.13
CA GLN A 26 -9.33 -4.88 -16.46
C GLN A 26 -8.80 -3.60 -17.13
N ASP A 27 -8.80 -3.55 -18.46
CA ASP A 27 -8.33 -2.39 -19.22
C ASP A 27 -9.28 -1.20 -19.03
N THR A 28 -10.60 -1.44 -19.04
CA THR A 28 -11.62 -0.41 -18.76
C THR A 28 -11.50 0.14 -17.34
N ILE A 29 -11.35 -0.74 -16.34
CA ILE A 29 -11.13 -0.37 -14.94
C ILE A 29 -9.86 0.49 -14.81
N LEU A 30 -8.78 0.09 -15.51
CA LEU A 30 -7.52 0.82 -15.48
C LEU A 30 -7.63 2.20 -16.10
N GLU A 31 -8.36 2.34 -17.20
CA GLU A 31 -8.60 3.62 -17.87
C GLU A 31 -9.40 4.58 -16.97
N LEU A 32 -10.50 4.09 -16.39
CA LEU A 32 -11.32 4.83 -15.44
C LEU A 32 -10.50 5.26 -14.20
N LEU A 33 -9.69 4.34 -13.66
CA LEU A 33 -8.80 4.62 -12.55
C LEU A 33 -7.73 5.66 -12.92
N CYS A 34 -7.10 5.56 -14.09
CA CYS A 34 -6.12 6.55 -14.55
C CYS A 34 -6.75 7.95 -14.71
N THR A 35 -7.96 8.03 -15.26
CA THR A 35 -8.71 9.28 -15.41
C THR A 35 -9.03 9.91 -14.06
N LEU A 36 -9.46 9.10 -13.09
CA LEU A 36 -9.72 9.54 -11.71
C LEU A 36 -8.44 10.06 -11.01
N LEU A 37 -7.29 9.45 -11.29
CA LEU A 37 -6.02 9.77 -10.63
C LEU A 37 -5.22 10.89 -11.31
N ALA A 38 -5.53 11.22 -12.58
CA ALA A 38 -4.81 12.23 -13.34
C ALA A 38 -4.76 13.62 -12.67
N PRO A 39 -5.85 14.15 -12.08
CA PRO A 39 -5.80 15.43 -11.35
C PRO A 39 -4.84 15.41 -10.16
N LEU A 40 -4.74 14.26 -9.46
CA LEU A 40 -3.81 14.10 -8.34
C LEU A 40 -2.35 14.07 -8.82
N GLY A 41 -2.09 13.40 -9.94
CA GLY A 41 -0.76 13.40 -10.55
C GLY A 41 -0.33 14.78 -11.00
N GLN A 42 -1.23 15.53 -11.66
CA GLN A 42 -0.93 16.87 -12.13
C GLN A 42 -0.61 17.83 -10.98
N HIS A 43 -1.46 17.84 -9.94
CA HIS A 43 -1.20 18.62 -8.73
C HIS A 43 0.15 18.28 -8.09
N ARG A 44 0.52 16.99 -8.04
CA ARG A 44 1.84 16.56 -7.53
C ARG A 44 2.99 17.03 -8.42
N ARG A 45 2.86 17.01 -9.74
CA ARG A 45 3.94 17.49 -10.63
C ARG A 45 4.17 18.99 -10.47
N ASP A 46 3.08 19.74 -10.35
CA ASP A 46 3.12 21.20 -10.31
C ASP A 46 3.55 21.73 -8.93
N HIS A 47 3.26 20.99 -7.85
CA HIS A 47 3.47 21.47 -6.48
C HIS A 47 4.39 20.60 -5.62
N SER A 48 4.76 19.38 -6.06
CA SER A 48 5.75 18.58 -5.35
C SER A 48 7.13 19.03 -5.76
N THR A 49 7.91 19.53 -4.81
CA THR A 49 9.34 19.73 -5.02
C THR A 49 10.00 18.37 -5.24
N PRO A 50 10.55 18.09 -6.43
CA PRO A 50 11.15 16.79 -6.68
C PRO A 50 12.33 16.63 -5.73
N SER A 51 12.21 15.68 -4.80
CA SER A 51 13.29 15.41 -3.85
C SER A 51 14.52 14.99 -4.66
N ARG A 52 15.55 15.84 -4.66
CA ARG A 52 16.84 15.53 -5.27
C ARG A 52 17.42 14.36 -4.48
N GLY A 53 17.22 13.15 -5.00
CA GLY A 53 17.63 11.92 -4.34
C GLY A 53 19.10 11.96 -3.90
N LYS A 54 19.45 11.19 -2.85
CA LYS A 54 20.81 11.17 -2.27
C LYS A 54 21.93 11.05 -3.31
N ARG A 55 21.69 10.38 -4.45
CA ARG A 55 22.67 10.28 -5.55
C ARG A 55 22.90 11.58 -6.32
N SER A 56 21.87 12.39 -6.59
CA SER A 56 22.06 13.69 -7.25
C SER A 56 22.75 14.68 -6.31
N ARG A 57 22.44 14.65 -5.01
CA ARG A 57 23.17 15.40 -3.98
C ARG A 57 24.63 14.96 -3.87
N ARG A 58 24.93 13.66 -4.01
CA ARG A 58 26.31 13.15 -4.04
C ARG A 58 27.06 13.53 -5.32
N ARG A 59 26.36 13.66 -6.46
CA ARG A 59 26.93 14.10 -7.73
C ARG A 59 27.21 15.62 -7.72
N ALA A 60 26.30 16.43 -7.18
CA ALA A 60 26.53 17.87 -6.96
C ALA A 60 27.71 18.13 -6.00
N ARG A 61 27.83 17.35 -4.91
CA ARG A 61 28.98 17.43 -4.01
C ARG A 61 30.32 17.01 -4.63
N ARG A 62 30.32 16.31 -5.77
CA ARG A 62 31.55 15.94 -6.49
C ARG A 62 31.95 16.99 -7.52
N SER A 63 30.99 17.77 -8.04
CA SER A 63 31.27 18.89 -8.95
C SER A 63 31.76 20.15 -8.24
N ASP A 64 31.41 20.34 -6.96
CA ASP A 64 31.82 21.53 -6.17
C ASP A 64 33.18 21.39 -5.46
N LYS A 65 33.98 20.36 -5.79
CA LYS A 65 35.34 20.24 -5.22
C LYS A 65 36.31 20.99 -6.14
N PRO A 66 36.85 22.16 -5.75
CA PRO A 66 37.85 22.85 -6.56
C PRO A 66 39.12 22.00 -6.59
N THR A 67 39.46 21.53 -7.79
CA THR A 67 40.77 20.97 -8.09
C THR A 67 41.78 22.12 -8.14
N ALA A 68 42.51 22.31 -7.04
CA ALA A 68 43.77 23.04 -7.05
C ALA A 68 44.89 22.03 -7.33
N VAL A 69 45.40 22.00 -8.55
CA VAL A 69 46.82 21.88 -8.88
C VAL A 69 47.02 22.16 -10.37
N ASP A 70 47.92 23.12 -10.60
CA ASP A 70 48.55 23.54 -11.85
C ASP A 70 49.19 22.37 -12.62
N ASP A 71 49.18 22.41 -13.97
CA ASP A 71 50.30 22.94 -14.76
C ASP A 71 50.07 22.79 -16.29
N ALA A 72 50.66 23.73 -17.02
CA ALA A 72 50.71 23.87 -18.48
C ALA A 72 51.61 22.78 -19.13
N ALA A 73 51.72 22.54 -20.46
CA ALA A 73 51.38 23.30 -21.67
C ALA A 73 51.41 22.39 -22.93
N ALA A 74 50.77 22.91 -24.00
CA ALA A 74 51.08 22.84 -25.46
C ALA A 74 51.08 21.49 -26.23
N GLY A 75 50.55 21.34 -27.45
CA GLY A 75 50.01 22.31 -28.45
C GLY A 75 49.06 21.65 -29.48
N ALA A 76 48.14 22.43 -30.08
CA ALA A 76 48.07 22.90 -31.50
C ALA A 76 47.71 21.79 -32.53
N ALA A 77 46.76 21.88 -33.48
CA ALA A 77 46.04 22.96 -34.20
C ALA A 77 44.68 22.39 -34.76
N GLU A 78 43.54 23.11 -34.78
CA GLU A 78 42.94 23.93 -35.88
C GLU A 78 42.50 23.10 -37.13
N ALA A 79 41.31 23.17 -37.77
CA ALA A 79 40.20 24.12 -37.97
C ALA A 79 38.89 23.31 -38.31
N GLY A 80 37.64 23.80 -38.36
CA GLY A 80 37.06 25.14 -38.33
C GLY A 80 35.51 25.10 -38.47
N ALA A 81 34.92 26.31 -38.44
CA ALA A 81 33.60 26.75 -38.90
C ALA A 81 32.31 26.49 -38.06
N ALA A 82 31.79 27.61 -37.51
CA ALA A 82 30.43 27.86 -37.00
C ALA A 82 29.43 28.13 -38.17
N PRO A 83 28.11 28.41 -37.97
CA PRO A 83 27.52 29.52 -37.16
C PRO A 83 26.40 29.05 -36.18
N ALA A 84 26.16 29.61 -35.00
CA ALA A 84 25.69 30.95 -34.59
C ALA A 84 24.19 31.24 -34.80
N THR A 85 23.42 31.18 -33.69
CA THR A 85 22.32 32.08 -33.25
C THR A 85 22.10 31.76 -31.75
N GLY A 86 22.45 32.62 -30.78
CA GLY A 86 21.63 33.74 -30.27
C GLY A 86 20.55 33.21 -29.31
N ALA A 87 20.47 33.52 -28.01
CA ALA A 87 20.71 34.78 -27.32
C ALA A 87 21.07 34.58 -25.83
N ALA A 88 21.88 35.51 -25.33
CA ALA A 88 22.27 35.66 -23.94
C ALA A 88 21.14 36.26 -23.08
N THR A 89 21.17 36.02 -21.76
CA THR A 89 21.06 37.09 -20.74
C THR A 89 21.61 36.58 -19.39
N THR A 90 22.78 37.11 -19.05
CA THR A 90 23.38 37.43 -17.74
C THR A 90 22.72 36.93 -16.44
N ALA A 91 23.47 36.14 -15.67
CA ALA A 91 23.23 35.89 -14.24
C ALA A 91 24.19 36.75 -13.39
N THR A 92 23.67 37.84 -12.85
CA THR A 92 24.32 38.69 -11.85
C THR A 92 24.04 38.14 -10.46
N LYS A 93 25.10 38.01 -9.65
CA LYS A 93 25.10 37.67 -8.23
C LYS A 93 24.96 38.96 -7.41
N ALA A 94 23.91 39.09 -6.59
CA ALA A 94 23.89 39.88 -5.36
C ALA A 94 22.59 39.59 -4.58
N GLY A 95 22.70 39.32 -3.28
CA GLY A 95 21.56 39.22 -2.38
C GLY A 95 21.09 40.59 -1.89
N THR A 96 19.84 40.69 -1.46
CA THR A 96 19.35 41.29 -0.20
C THR A 96 17.83 41.16 -0.16
N ALA A 97 17.33 40.91 1.04
CA ALA A 97 15.94 40.72 1.40
C ALA A 97 14.99 41.83 0.93
N ALA A 98 13.82 41.45 0.40
CA ALA A 98 12.55 42.14 0.58
C ALA A 98 11.42 41.22 0.09
N ASP A 99 10.57 40.84 1.03
CA ASP A 99 9.12 40.75 0.93
C ASP A 99 8.52 40.10 -0.35
N ASN A 100 8.19 38.81 -0.24
CA ASN A 100 7.29 38.14 -1.19
C ASN A 100 6.16 37.52 -0.35
N PRO A 101 4.88 37.85 -0.60
CA PRO A 101 3.77 37.30 0.18
C PRO A 101 3.75 35.77 0.06
N PRO A 102 3.31 35.03 1.10
CA PRO A 102 3.33 33.58 1.07
C PRO A 102 2.43 33.09 -0.07
N ALA A 103 3.04 32.49 -1.08
CA ALA A 103 2.32 31.82 -2.16
C ALA A 103 1.31 30.86 -1.55
N VAL A 104 0.03 31.19 -1.69
CA VAL A 104 -1.09 30.36 -1.26
C VAL A 104 -1.02 29.09 -2.09
N LEU A 105 -0.45 28.03 -1.52
CA LEU A 105 -0.46 26.69 -2.12
C LEU A 105 -1.93 26.34 -2.38
N PRO A 106 -2.32 26.01 -3.62
CA PRO A 106 -3.71 25.62 -3.88
C PRO A 106 -4.07 24.41 -3.00
N PRO A 107 -5.30 24.36 -2.49
CA PRO A 107 -5.74 23.25 -1.66
C PRO A 107 -5.59 21.95 -2.45
N ALA A 108 -5.03 20.92 -1.79
CA ALA A 108 -4.88 19.61 -2.41
C ALA A 108 -6.24 19.14 -2.94
N PRO A 109 -6.28 18.45 -4.10
CA PRO A 109 -7.52 17.97 -4.66
C PRO A 109 -8.25 17.11 -3.64
N GLU A 110 -9.56 17.26 -3.51
CA GLU A 110 -10.34 16.54 -2.50
C GLU A 110 -10.20 15.02 -2.60
N LEU A 111 -9.86 14.51 -3.77
CA LEU A 111 -9.57 13.09 -4.03
C LEU A 111 -8.40 12.57 -3.19
N ALA A 112 -7.44 13.43 -2.80
CA ALA A 112 -6.23 13.00 -2.11
C ALA A 112 -6.50 12.35 -0.75
N ARG A 113 -7.60 12.72 -0.08
CA ARG A 113 -7.99 12.12 1.22
C ARG A 113 -8.64 10.75 1.09
N PHE A 114 -9.10 10.38 -0.12
CA PHE A 114 -9.78 9.13 -0.39
C PHE A 114 -8.91 8.10 -1.12
N VAL A 115 -7.72 8.48 -1.55
CA VAL A 115 -6.80 7.61 -2.30
C VAL A 115 -5.55 7.33 -1.48
N ASP A 116 -5.37 6.07 -1.11
CA ASP A 116 -4.12 5.60 -0.50
C ASP A 116 -3.25 4.92 -1.54
N THR A 117 -1.94 5.18 -1.48
CA THR A 117 -0.96 4.58 -2.40
C THR A 117 0.12 3.84 -1.63
N GLY A 118 0.55 2.71 -2.17
CA GLY A 118 1.62 1.90 -1.60
C GLY A 118 1.14 0.80 -0.66
N LEU A 119 1.78 -0.35 -0.80
CA LEU A 119 1.33 -1.61 -0.22
C LEU A 119 1.30 -1.57 1.30
N ALA A 120 2.35 -1.03 1.92
CA ALA A 120 2.49 -0.94 3.37
C ALA A 120 1.40 -0.08 4.03
N CYS A 121 0.94 0.97 3.34
CA CYS A 121 -0.15 1.81 3.85
C CYS A 121 -1.46 1.01 3.84
N ILE A 122 -1.77 0.42 2.68
CA ILE A 122 -2.99 -0.36 2.46
C ILE A 122 -3.06 -1.56 3.42
N THR A 123 -1.98 -2.35 3.55
CA THR A 123 -1.97 -3.51 4.44
C THR A 123 -2.13 -3.14 5.91
N ARG A 124 -1.54 -2.02 6.35
CA ARG A 124 -1.67 -1.56 7.74
C ARG A 124 -3.09 -1.09 8.03
N GLU A 125 -3.72 -0.43 7.06
CA GLU A 125 -5.12 0.00 7.21
C GLU A 125 -6.08 -1.18 7.18
N LEU A 126 -5.90 -2.15 6.27
CA LEU A 126 -6.69 -3.38 6.26
C LEU A 126 -6.56 -4.14 7.60
N ALA A 127 -5.34 -4.23 8.14
CA ALA A 127 -5.10 -4.83 9.46
C ALA A 127 -5.81 -4.06 10.58
N ARG A 128 -5.76 -2.72 10.56
CA ARG A 128 -6.46 -1.86 11.52
C ARG A 128 -7.98 -2.06 11.47
N SER A 129 -8.56 -2.09 10.26
CA SER A 129 -9.98 -2.36 10.08
C SER A 129 -10.35 -3.73 10.63
N ALA A 130 -9.56 -4.77 10.34
CA ALA A 130 -9.78 -6.11 10.87
C ALA A 130 -9.74 -6.18 12.41
N SER A 131 -8.83 -5.44 13.05
CA SER A 131 -8.69 -5.42 14.51
C SER A 131 -9.75 -4.59 15.23
N ALA A 132 -10.39 -3.61 14.56
CA ALA A 132 -11.40 -2.76 15.17
C ALA A 132 -12.69 -3.53 15.53
N THR A 133 -12.93 -4.70 14.93
CA THR A 133 -14.08 -5.57 15.21
C THR A 133 -13.87 -6.48 16.41
N SER A 134 -12.63 -6.76 16.81
CA SER A 134 -12.37 -7.45 18.09
C SER A 134 -12.48 -6.42 19.21
N GLY A 135 -13.63 -6.38 19.89
CA GLY A 135 -13.77 -5.65 21.15
C GLY A 135 -12.70 -6.07 22.19
N PRO A 136 -12.52 -5.29 23.27
CA PRO A 136 -11.66 -5.71 24.37
C PRO A 136 -12.06 -7.11 24.85
N PRO A 137 -11.10 -7.97 25.24
CA PRO A 137 -11.42 -9.30 25.76
C PRO A 137 -12.40 -9.18 26.93
N PRO A 138 -13.33 -10.14 27.11
CA PRO A 138 -14.21 -10.13 28.27
C PRO A 138 -13.35 -10.22 29.53
N GLU A 139 -13.31 -9.13 30.30
CA GLU A 139 -12.83 -9.14 31.67
C GLU A 139 -13.65 -10.17 32.44
N VAL A 140 -12.97 -11.25 32.82
CA VAL A 140 -13.46 -12.24 33.78
C VAL A 140 -13.81 -11.50 35.09
N PRO A 141 -15.04 -11.61 35.62
CA PRO A 141 -15.38 -10.98 36.88
C PRO A 141 -14.70 -11.75 38.02
N ALA A 142 -13.63 -11.17 38.56
CA ALA A 142 -13.05 -11.62 39.82
C ALA A 142 -13.94 -11.16 40.97
N ALA A 143 -14.84 -12.04 41.41
CA ALA A 143 -15.52 -11.93 42.69
C ALA A 143 -14.57 -12.41 43.81
N GLY A 144 -14.30 -11.54 44.78
CA GLY A 144 -13.56 -11.85 46.00
C GLY A 144 -13.46 -10.61 46.88
N ALA A 145 -14.19 -10.63 48.00
CA ALA A 145 -14.58 -9.49 48.81
C ALA A 145 -13.57 -9.07 49.90
N ASP A 146 -13.90 -7.90 50.49
CA ASP A 146 -13.68 -7.45 51.88
C ASP A 146 -12.40 -6.69 52.30
N GLY A 147 -12.62 -5.41 52.65
CA GLY A 147 -11.72 -4.55 53.43
C GLY A 147 -12.27 -3.12 53.57
N PRO A 148 -12.60 -2.61 54.79
CA PRO A 148 -13.51 -1.48 55.01
C PRO A 148 -12.85 -0.08 55.03
N PRO A 149 -13.64 1.02 55.06
CA PRO A 149 -13.21 2.37 54.67
C PRO A 149 -12.77 3.23 55.85
N LYS A 150 -11.91 4.23 55.60
CA LYS A 150 -11.77 5.40 56.48
C LYS A 150 -11.49 6.70 55.71
N PRO A 151 -11.87 7.85 56.30
CA PRO A 151 -12.22 9.08 55.61
C PRO A 151 -11.18 10.20 55.78
N ASP A 152 -11.52 11.35 55.21
CA ASP A 152 -10.96 12.69 55.44
C ASP A 152 -9.66 13.04 54.69
N THR A 153 -9.80 13.81 53.61
CA THR A 153 -9.09 15.09 53.43
C THR A 153 -9.83 15.96 52.39
N ASP A 154 -10.03 17.20 52.81
CA ASP A 154 -10.85 18.31 52.30
C ASP A 154 -10.67 18.80 50.84
N PRO A 155 -11.61 19.64 50.37
CA PRO A 155 -11.80 19.97 48.96
C PRO A 155 -10.88 21.10 48.49
N LYS A 156 -10.24 20.91 47.33
CA LYS A 156 -9.62 22.02 46.59
C LYS A 156 -9.83 21.87 45.09
N GLN A 157 -10.95 22.44 44.65
CA GLN A 157 -11.15 22.95 43.31
C GLN A 157 -10.02 23.93 42.96
N PRO A 158 -9.47 23.84 41.74
CA PRO A 158 -9.51 25.03 40.90
C PRO A 158 -10.05 24.71 39.52
N SER A 159 -11.08 25.47 39.18
CA SER A 159 -11.53 25.80 37.85
C SER A 159 -10.36 26.01 36.89
N SER A 160 -10.25 25.16 35.88
CA SER A 160 -9.79 25.59 34.57
C SER A 160 -10.72 24.97 33.54
N SER A 161 -11.46 25.86 32.89
CA SER A 161 -12.40 25.58 31.82
C SER A 161 -11.72 24.75 30.72
N PRO A 162 -12.25 23.59 30.31
CA PRO A 162 -11.82 22.99 29.07
C PRO A 162 -12.43 23.83 27.94
N LEU A 163 -11.56 24.62 27.30
CA LEU A 163 -11.78 25.14 25.96
C LEU A 163 -12.29 23.98 25.08
N PRO A 164 -13.37 24.14 24.29
CA PRO A 164 -13.83 23.07 23.42
C PRO A 164 -12.72 22.79 22.40
N SER A 165 -12.02 21.68 22.59
CA SER A 165 -11.16 21.13 21.56
C SER A 165 -12.01 20.91 20.30
N PRO A 166 -11.48 21.23 19.11
CA PRO A 166 -12.18 20.93 17.88
C PRO A 166 -12.54 19.44 17.87
N PRO A 167 -13.74 19.06 17.39
CA PRO A 167 -14.16 17.67 17.39
C PRO A 167 -13.09 16.81 16.73
N PRO A 168 -12.77 15.63 17.29
CA PRO A 168 -11.79 14.74 16.69
C PRO A 168 -12.17 14.51 15.22
N PRO A 169 -11.22 14.52 14.28
CA PRO A 169 -11.52 14.31 12.88
C PRO A 169 -12.27 12.98 12.73
N PRO A 170 -13.32 12.95 11.89
CA PRO A 170 -14.09 11.73 11.71
C PRO A 170 -13.16 10.60 11.26
N PRO A 171 -13.38 9.36 11.73
CA PRO A 171 -12.57 8.23 11.30
C PRO A 171 -12.59 8.12 9.78
N PRO A 172 -11.45 7.76 9.15
CA PRO A 172 -11.38 7.73 7.70
C PRO A 172 -12.37 6.69 7.15
N PRO A 173 -13.02 6.99 6.02
CA PRO A 173 -13.98 6.08 5.44
C PRO A 173 -13.34 4.73 5.10
N PRO A 174 -14.13 3.65 5.14
CA PRO A 174 -13.65 2.31 4.86
C PRO A 174 -13.16 2.19 3.41
N TYR A 175 -12.31 1.21 3.12
CA TYR A 175 -11.94 0.92 1.74
C TYR A 175 -13.12 0.36 0.96
N ALA A 176 -13.30 0.83 -0.27
CA ALA A 176 -14.29 0.31 -1.20
C ALA A 176 -13.64 -0.56 -2.28
N ALA A 177 -12.44 -0.18 -2.75
CA ALA A 177 -11.71 -0.94 -3.76
C ALA A 177 -10.20 -0.88 -3.52
N VAL A 178 -9.51 -1.97 -3.86
CA VAL A 178 -8.06 -2.10 -3.77
C VAL A 178 -7.53 -2.67 -5.08
N PHE A 179 -6.60 -1.95 -5.68
CA PHE A 179 -5.96 -2.30 -6.95
C PHE A 179 -4.51 -2.67 -6.69
N VAL A 180 -4.08 -3.83 -7.19
CA VAL A 180 -2.72 -4.33 -7.01
C VAL A 180 -2.15 -4.82 -8.34
N VAL A 181 -1.01 -4.27 -8.72
CA VAL A 181 -0.19 -4.77 -9.82
C VAL A 181 0.51 -6.04 -9.35
N ARG A 182 0.22 -7.15 -10.02
CA ARG A 182 0.80 -8.46 -9.77
C ARG A 182 2.03 -8.68 -10.63
N SER A 183 3.13 -9.08 -10.01
CA SER A 183 4.23 -9.70 -10.75
C SER A 183 3.90 -11.16 -11.04
N ALA A 184 4.43 -11.68 -12.15
CA ALA A 184 4.14 -13.03 -12.64
C ALA A 184 4.63 -14.17 -11.73
N HIS A 185 5.36 -13.85 -10.65
CA HIS A 185 5.88 -14.85 -9.73
C HIS A 185 4.97 -14.97 -8.50
N PRO A 186 4.61 -16.21 -8.10
CA PRO A 186 3.87 -16.42 -6.87
C PRO A 186 4.73 -15.93 -5.71
N SER A 187 4.25 -14.90 -5.02
CA SER A 187 4.85 -14.43 -3.78
C SER A 187 3.93 -14.81 -2.64
N ALA A 188 4.50 -15.13 -1.48
CA ALA A 188 3.72 -15.38 -0.27
C ALA A 188 2.74 -14.22 0.00
N PHE A 189 3.14 -12.99 -0.31
CA PHE A 189 2.26 -11.83 -0.18
C PHE A 189 0.99 -11.96 -1.05
N TYR A 190 1.12 -12.30 -2.34
CA TYR A 190 -0.04 -12.40 -3.22
C TYR A 190 -0.97 -13.55 -2.83
N SER A 191 -0.47 -14.61 -2.19
CA SER A 191 -1.32 -15.70 -1.69
C SER A 191 -2.16 -15.29 -0.48
N HIS A 192 -1.66 -14.41 0.39
CA HIS A 192 -2.35 -14.01 1.62
C HIS A 192 -3.13 -12.69 1.49
N PHE A 193 -2.83 -11.87 0.49
CA PHE A 193 -3.46 -10.56 0.34
C PHE A 193 -4.99 -10.61 0.16
N PRO A 194 -5.56 -11.51 -0.67
CA PRO A 194 -7.01 -11.68 -0.74
C PRO A 194 -7.65 -12.00 0.62
N GLN A 195 -6.98 -12.81 1.45
CA GLN A 195 -7.46 -13.15 2.80
C GLN A 195 -7.51 -11.90 3.69
N MET A 196 -6.48 -11.06 3.64
CA MET A 196 -6.45 -9.80 4.39
C MET A 196 -7.61 -8.88 3.97
N VAL A 197 -7.85 -8.75 2.67
CA VAL A 197 -8.93 -7.91 2.13
C VAL A 197 -10.28 -8.43 2.58
N ALA A 198 -10.52 -9.74 2.49
CA ALA A 198 -11.78 -10.34 2.90
C ALA A 198 -12.05 -10.20 4.41
N VAL A 199 -11.06 -10.45 5.27
CA VAL A 199 -11.20 -10.24 6.73
C VAL A 199 -11.51 -8.78 7.03
N ALA A 200 -10.79 -7.85 6.41
CA ALA A 200 -11.06 -6.42 6.56
C ALA A 200 -12.44 -6.02 5.99
N SER A 201 -12.93 -6.72 4.96
CA SER A 201 -14.25 -6.51 4.36
C SER A 201 -15.37 -6.91 5.31
N HIS A 202 -15.24 -8.05 5.99
CA HIS A 202 -16.21 -8.48 7.02
C HIS A 202 -16.21 -7.58 8.26
N ALA A 203 -15.09 -6.93 8.54
CA ALA A 203 -14.93 -6.02 9.67
C ALA A 203 -15.57 -4.63 9.44
N GLN A 204 -15.98 -4.31 8.20
CA GLN A 204 -16.54 -2.99 7.92
C GLN A 204 -17.91 -2.81 8.58
N PRO A 205 -18.07 -1.80 9.46
CA PRO A 205 -19.39 -1.44 9.94
C PRO A 205 -20.19 -0.93 8.75
N GLY A 206 -21.30 -1.61 8.42
CA GLY A 206 -22.26 -1.13 7.42
C GLY A 206 -22.58 0.33 7.72
N SER A 207 -22.53 1.19 6.70
CA SER A 207 -22.45 2.66 6.79
C SER A 207 -23.60 3.33 7.55
N SER A 208 -23.66 3.18 8.88
CA SER A 208 -24.61 3.86 9.75
C SER A 208 -23.99 5.16 10.26
N THR A 209 -24.05 6.21 9.44
CA THR A 209 -24.00 7.60 9.91
C THR A 209 -25.12 8.36 9.20
N THR A 210 -26.36 7.96 9.48
CA THR A 210 -27.59 8.75 9.27
C THR A 210 -28.66 8.30 10.27
N PRO A 211 -29.60 9.20 10.69
CA PRO A 211 -30.45 9.05 11.87
C PRO A 211 -31.59 8.02 11.69
N PRO A 212 -32.27 7.62 12.79
CA PRO A 212 -33.30 6.59 12.78
C PRO A 212 -34.60 7.12 12.18
N SER A 213 -34.74 7.10 10.86
CA SER A 213 -36.04 7.17 10.20
C SER A 213 -35.93 6.63 8.77
N ALA A 214 -36.72 5.60 8.49
CA ALA A 214 -36.93 4.90 7.22
C ALA A 214 -35.95 3.77 6.81
N ALA A 215 -36.47 2.54 6.95
CA ALA A 215 -36.19 1.29 6.24
C ALA A 215 -34.87 0.51 6.51
N PRO A 216 -34.96 -0.81 6.80
CA PRO A 216 -33.80 -1.67 6.99
C PRO A 216 -33.23 -2.11 5.63
N SER A 217 -32.09 -1.56 5.23
CA SER A 217 -31.30 -2.10 4.11
C SER A 217 -29.87 -2.38 4.57
N SER A 218 -29.74 -3.45 5.36
CA SER A 218 -28.48 -4.00 5.88
C SER A 218 -27.63 -4.60 4.75
N SER A 219 -26.96 -3.75 3.96
CA SER A 219 -25.95 -4.17 2.99
C SER A 219 -24.56 -3.72 3.45
N SER A 220 -23.76 -4.68 3.95
CA SER A 220 -22.32 -4.47 4.14
C SER A 220 -21.68 -4.27 2.77
N THR A 221 -20.91 -3.21 2.58
CA THR A 221 -20.23 -2.94 1.32
C THR A 221 -18.92 -3.74 1.28
N PRO A 222 -18.78 -4.72 0.36
CA PRO A 222 -17.55 -5.50 0.30
C PRO A 222 -16.40 -4.66 -0.28
N ILE A 223 -15.18 -5.02 0.11
CA ILE A 223 -13.96 -4.44 -0.48
C ILE A 223 -13.64 -5.19 -1.78
N TYR A 224 -13.70 -4.48 -2.92
CA TYR A 224 -13.37 -5.06 -4.22
C TYR A 224 -11.85 -5.14 -4.41
N LEU A 225 -11.35 -6.30 -4.82
CA LEU A 225 -9.93 -6.51 -5.09
C LEU A 225 -9.72 -6.71 -6.59
N VAL A 226 -8.87 -5.89 -7.19
CA VAL A 226 -8.51 -6.04 -8.61
C VAL A 226 -7.01 -6.26 -8.74
N GLY A 227 -6.64 -7.34 -9.43
CA GLY A 227 -5.26 -7.66 -9.76
C GLY A 227 -4.94 -7.24 -11.19
N PHE A 228 -4.00 -6.31 -11.37
CA PHE A 228 -3.52 -5.93 -12.70
C PHE A 228 -2.26 -6.68 -13.10
N SER A 229 -2.02 -6.78 -14.41
CA SER A 229 -0.74 -7.26 -14.94
C SER A 229 0.37 -6.22 -14.71
N ARG A 230 1.63 -6.66 -14.78
CA ARG A 230 2.80 -5.77 -14.62
C ARG A 230 2.84 -4.64 -15.66
N ALA A 231 2.23 -4.81 -16.83
CA ALA A 231 2.23 -3.79 -17.88
C ALA A 231 1.53 -2.50 -17.42
N CYS A 232 0.51 -2.62 -16.57
CA CYS A 232 -0.30 -1.51 -16.07
C CYS A 232 0.46 -0.61 -15.05
N GLU A 233 1.59 -1.07 -14.50
CA GLU A 233 2.41 -0.31 -13.53
C GLU A 233 2.86 1.03 -14.11
N ALA A 234 3.28 1.04 -15.39
CA ALA A 234 3.79 2.24 -16.04
C ALA A 234 2.69 3.31 -16.21
N GLN A 235 1.48 2.88 -16.58
CA GLN A 235 0.33 3.78 -16.72
C GLN A 235 -0.09 4.36 -15.37
N LEU A 236 -0.20 3.53 -14.32
CA LEU A 236 -0.51 4.01 -12.97
C LEU A 236 0.56 4.98 -12.43
N SER A 237 1.83 4.65 -12.66
CA SER A 237 2.96 5.50 -12.24
C SER A 237 2.92 6.86 -12.94
N ALA A 238 2.61 6.89 -14.25
CA ALA A 238 2.47 8.12 -15.01
C ALA A 238 1.28 8.96 -14.50
N SER A 239 0.11 8.36 -14.34
CA SER A 239 -1.12 9.04 -13.92
C SER A 239 -1.04 9.63 -12.51
N LEU A 240 -0.41 8.94 -11.55
CA LEU A 240 -0.26 9.43 -10.17
C LEU A 240 0.93 10.36 -9.94
N GLY A 241 1.86 10.47 -10.90
CA GLY A 241 3.10 11.22 -10.75
C GLY A 241 4.04 10.65 -9.68
N ILE A 242 3.85 9.41 -9.25
CA ILE A 242 4.71 8.72 -8.27
C ILE A 242 5.51 7.64 -9.01
N PRO A 243 6.83 7.55 -8.82
CA PRO A 243 7.60 6.46 -9.40
C PRO A 243 7.22 5.13 -8.74
N ARG A 244 6.96 4.10 -9.56
CA ARG A 244 6.79 2.70 -9.11
C ARG A 244 5.55 2.46 -8.25
N VAL A 245 4.40 2.95 -8.71
CA VAL A 245 3.13 2.63 -8.04
C VAL A 245 2.66 1.24 -8.45
N SER A 246 2.64 0.32 -7.49
CA SER A 246 2.13 -1.04 -7.68
C SER A 246 0.81 -1.30 -6.97
N SER A 247 0.32 -0.39 -6.13
CA SER A 247 -0.91 -0.60 -5.37
C SER A 247 -1.58 0.72 -5.02
N VAL A 248 -2.90 0.76 -5.21
CA VAL A 248 -3.75 1.91 -4.95
C VAL A 248 -5.02 1.41 -4.26
N ALA A 249 -5.47 2.09 -3.21
CA ALA A 249 -6.75 1.81 -2.59
C ALA A 249 -7.64 3.04 -2.64
N LEU A 250 -8.93 2.83 -2.90
CA LEU A 250 -9.97 3.84 -2.90
C LEU A 250 -10.87 3.63 -1.69
N ARG A 251 -11.12 4.72 -0.98
CA ARG A 251 -12.07 4.76 0.13
C ARG A 251 -13.49 5.02 -0.36
N ALA A 252 -14.47 4.55 0.40
CA ALA A 252 -15.87 4.85 0.17
C ALA A 252 -16.12 6.36 0.23
N GLY A 253 -17.07 6.85 -0.58
CA GLY A 253 -17.42 8.27 -0.64
C GLY A 253 -16.44 9.15 -1.43
N ALA A 254 -15.47 8.57 -2.14
CA ALA A 254 -14.61 9.33 -3.03
C ALA A 254 -15.43 10.05 -4.11
N PRO A 255 -15.26 11.38 -4.30
CA PRO A 255 -15.96 12.10 -5.36
C PRO A 255 -15.51 11.56 -6.72
N GLN A 256 -16.40 11.53 -7.71
CA GLN A 256 -16.13 11.04 -9.08
C GLN A 256 -15.76 9.54 -9.20
N ALA A 257 -15.55 8.81 -8.10
CA ALA A 257 -15.23 7.38 -8.12
C ALA A 257 -16.46 6.48 -8.18
N GLN A 258 -17.67 7.03 -8.04
CA GLN A 258 -18.92 6.24 -7.96
C GLN A 258 -19.18 5.43 -9.23
N GLY A 259 -18.88 5.97 -10.42
CA GLY A 259 -19.01 5.24 -11.68
C GLY A 259 -18.06 4.03 -11.76
N LEU A 260 -16.82 4.21 -11.31
CA LEU A 260 -15.84 3.12 -11.20
C LEU A 260 -16.30 2.06 -10.19
N LEU A 261 -16.82 2.47 -9.04
CA LEU A 261 -17.32 1.55 -8.02
C LEU A 261 -18.53 0.76 -8.49
N ALA A 262 -19.49 1.39 -9.18
CA ALA A 262 -20.64 0.70 -9.77
C ALA A 262 -20.19 -0.33 -10.82
N PHE A 263 -19.25 0.04 -11.68
CA PHE A 263 -18.68 -0.89 -12.66
C PHE A 263 -17.97 -2.08 -11.98
N LEU A 264 -17.24 -1.85 -10.88
CA LEU A 264 -16.61 -2.92 -10.10
C LEU A 264 -17.62 -3.85 -9.45
N GLN A 265 -18.75 -3.32 -8.97
CA GLN A 265 -19.82 -4.13 -8.37
C GLN A 265 -20.44 -5.11 -9.36
N GLU A 266 -20.57 -4.70 -10.63
CA GLU A 266 -21.11 -5.56 -11.69
C GLU A 266 -20.07 -6.56 -12.22
N THR A 267 -18.81 -6.15 -12.24
CA THR A 267 -17.77 -6.86 -13.00
C THR A 267 -16.87 -7.74 -12.13
N VAL A 268 -16.62 -7.36 -10.87
CA VAL A 268 -15.64 -8.00 -10.00
C VAL A 268 -16.35 -8.71 -8.85
N PRO A 269 -16.22 -10.05 -8.73
CA PRO A 269 -16.82 -10.75 -7.60
C PRO A 269 -16.13 -10.35 -6.28
N PRO A 270 -16.89 -10.19 -5.18
CA PRO A 270 -16.32 -9.88 -3.89
C PRO A 270 -15.39 -11.01 -3.41
N VAL A 271 -14.32 -10.64 -2.71
CA VAL A 271 -13.36 -11.63 -2.19
C VAL A 271 -13.95 -12.30 -0.96
N ASP A 272 -14.14 -13.62 -1.04
CA ASP A 272 -14.68 -14.44 0.05
C ASP A 272 -13.67 -15.49 0.53
N VAL A 273 -13.59 -15.66 1.85
CA VAL A 273 -12.69 -16.62 2.51
C VAL A 273 -13.47 -17.88 2.83
N ARG A 274 -13.66 -18.72 1.81
CA ARG A 274 -14.49 -19.94 1.95
C ARG A 274 -14.05 -20.85 3.09
N TRP A 275 -12.73 -20.98 3.34
CA TRP A 275 -12.25 -21.84 4.42
C TRP A 275 -12.70 -21.40 5.81
N TRP A 276 -13.02 -20.11 6.01
CA TRP A 276 -13.53 -19.61 7.28
C TRP A 276 -14.90 -20.24 7.59
N SER A 277 -15.80 -20.25 6.62
CA SER A 277 -17.11 -20.91 6.73
C SER A 277 -16.96 -22.43 6.90
N GLU A 278 -15.97 -23.04 6.22
CA GLU A 278 -15.66 -24.46 6.37
C GLU A 278 -15.16 -24.80 7.78
N ALA A 279 -14.32 -23.94 8.36
CA ALA A 279 -13.81 -24.10 9.72
C ALA A 279 -14.94 -23.91 10.76
N GLN A 280 -15.81 -22.91 10.56
CA GLN A 280 -16.98 -22.70 11.42
C GLN A 280 -17.96 -23.88 11.40
N ALA A 281 -18.07 -24.60 10.28
CA ALA A 281 -18.90 -25.80 10.20
C ALA A 281 -18.44 -26.95 11.10
N GLY A 282 -17.22 -26.89 11.66
CA GLY A 282 -16.71 -27.87 12.64
C GLY A 282 -16.55 -29.30 12.10
N ARG A 283 -16.59 -29.49 10.77
CA ARG A 283 -16.49 -30.81 10.14
C ARG A 283 -15.03 -31.19 9.96
N TYR A 284 -14.66 -32.38 10.43
CA TYR A 284 -13.33 -32.94 10.18
C TYR A 284 -13.10 -33.11 8.67
N ARG A 285 -11.91 -32.70 8.20
CA ARG A 285 -11.45 -32.93 6.83
C ARG A 285 -10.22 -33.85 6.82
N PRO A 286 -10.19 -34.88 5.98
CA PRO A 286 -9.06 -35.81 5.91
C PRO A 286 -7.80 -35.12 5.37
N THR A 287 -6.64 -35.62 5.77
CA THR A 287 -5.33 -35.13 5.30
C THR A 287 -5.15 -35.36 3.81
N GLN A 288 -4.78 -34.32 3.07
CA GLN A 288 -4.42 -34.42 1.65
C GLN A 288 -2.91 -34.61 1.54
N ILE A 289 -2.48 -35.76 1.01
CA ILE A 289 -1.05 -36.09 0.83
C ILE A 289 -0.77 -36.15 -0.67
N HIS A 290 0.07 -35.24 -1.15
CA HIS A 290 0.53 -35.22 -2.54
C HIS A 290 1.93 -35.84 -2.63
N VAL A 291 2.18 -36.62 -3.68
CA VAL A 291 3.51 -37.19 -3.92
C VAL A 291 4.21 -36.36 -4.98
N ALA A 292 5.22 -35.58 -4.59
CA ALA A 292 5.99 -34.72 -5.47
C ALA A 292 7.33 -35.36 -5.87
N ASP A 293 7.70 -35.24 -7.13
CA ASP A 293 9.01 -35.69 -7.64
C ASP A 293 10.06 -34.60 -7.44
N VAL A 294 10.90 -34.75 -6.42
CA VAL A 294 11.98 -33.81 -6.13
C VAL A 294 13.28 -34.27 -6.79
N ARG A 295 13.95 -33.33 -7.49
CA ARG A 295 15.30 -33.56 -8.04
C ARG A 295 16.30 -33.57 -6.90
N VAL A 296 17.01 -34.69 -6.71
CA VAL A 296 18.02 -34.78 -5.67
C VAL A 296 19.42 -34.63 -6.27
N GLY A 297 20.18 -33.67 -5.74
CA GLY A 297 21.58 -33.43 -6.10
C GLY A 297 22.48 -34.64 -5.81
N PRO A 298 23.65 -34.72 -6.46
CA PRO A 298 24.54 -35.87 -6.31
C PRO A 298 25.02 -36.01 -4.86
N ARG A 299 24.76 -37.17 -4.24
CA ARG A 299 25.31 -37.50 -2.92
C ARG A 299 26.84 -37.66 -3.06
N LYS A 300 27.63 -36.88 -2.32
CA LYS A 300 29.08 -37.10 -2.19
C LYS A 300 29.31 -38.50 -1.60
N LYS A 301 29.90 -39.41 -2.37
CA LYS A 301 30.38 -40.71 -1.85
C LYS A 301 31.55 -40.42 -0.90
N GLN A 302 31.39 -40.72 0.39
CA GLN A 302 32.52 -40.76 1.32
C GLN A 302 33.50 -41.85 0.85
N LYS A 303 34.73 -41.47 0.57
CA LYS A 303 35.82 -42.36 0.15
C LYS A 303 36.30 -43.11 1.40
N LYS A 304 35.85 -44.36 1.59
CA LYS A 304 36.42 -45.26 2.60
C LYS A 304 37.82 -45.65 2.14
N THR A 305 38.85 -45.04 2.73
CA THR A 305 40.24 -45.48 2.65
C THR A 305 40.37 -46.81 3.39
N LYS A 306 40.31 -47.92 2.66
CA LYS A 306 40.70 -49.24 3.18
C LYS A 306 42.21 -49.37 2.95
N LYS A 307 43.03 -48.95 3.92
CA LYS A 307 44.47 -49.19 3.89
C LYS A 307 44.70 -50.66 4.25
N LYS A 308 45.35 -51.35 3.32
CA LYS A 308 45.62 -52.78 3.27
C LYS A 308 46.83 -53.07 4.19
N GLU A 309 46.68 -53.93 5.17
CA GLU A 309 47.81 -54.58 5.87
C GLU A 309 48.48 -55.57 4.91
N ALA A 310 49.80 -55.57 4.95
CA ALA A 310 50.71 -56.53 4.33
C ALA A 310 51.63 -57.06 5.43
#